data_AF-A0A5E5QHV0-F1
#
_entry.id   AF-A0A5E5QHV0-F1
#
_cell.length_a   1.000
_cell.length_b   1.000
_cell.length_c   1.000
_cell.angle_alpha   90.00
_cell.angle_beta   90.00
_cell.angle_gamma   90.00
#
_symmetry.space_group_name_H-M   'P 1'
#
loop_
_entity.id
_entity.type
_entity.pdbx_description
1 polymer ?
#
loop_
_entity_poly.entity_id
_entity_poly.type
_entity_poly.pdbx_seq_one_letter_code
_entity_poly.pdbx_strand_id
1 'polypeptide(L)'
;DQGVRLRDVNGDGLVDFIYSKGIDRKTYINTGQGWLENSSYKLNEPIVNDTFEDQGVRFLDVNGDGLLDYVRGEQMYKKVYLNTGSGWRLSSSFVLPQPIVSNYSYTVGFVEQWWWVSKDGVVSRKPSGMHFAELNGDGLIDIVYGRDNDKKAYLNNGSNWVESSNLAIPINITNSITERIGRRVGSNFVGYKQMGVRIVDINNDGLDDIIKASGDVTATYINQGNSWKLSNNYALPKPIQTSVYIDNSPVKLLDINGDGLVDMLYGKGNSRSVYLNTGNGWSSTHNFTLPESILTSGNEDTGIRFVDINSDGLIDVLEGIHTTKKVHLNTGSSWVRSYKHQTPAITAKNNHKNAGTRFVDLNGDGLVDVITSRPDNIVTFINQRKQATKLTSITNGFGIQTTLNYKPLTDLSIYTKGSNKGHYPNISIQNARQVISSVTTDNAIGGQNTTTYKYGNAKVNVKGRGNLGFGWIEKKDLQSNKLTR
;
A
#
# COMPACT_ATOMS: atom_id res chain seq x y z
N ASP A 1 -0.38 -4.71 -16.13
CA ASP A 1 -0.03 -5.59 -14.99
C ASP A 1 0.38 -6.95 -15.56
N GLN A 2 1.15 -7.77 -14.85
CA GLN A 2 1.52 -9.14 -15.24
C GLN A 2 0.83 -10.20 -14.36
N GLY A 3 -0.12 -9.81 -13.50
CA GLY A 3 -0.85 -10.73 -12.64
C GLY A 3 -0.07 -11.18 -11.40
N VAL A 4 0.95 -10.41 -10.98
CA VAL A 4 1.82 -10.74 -9.84
C VAL A 4 1.45 -9.92 -8.61
N ARG A 5 1.41 -10.54 -7.43
CA ARG A 5 1.26 -9.88 -6.13
C ARG A 5 2.26 -10.44 -5.13
N LEU A 6 2.70 -9.57 -4.22
CA LEU A 6 3.55 -9.91 -3.07
C LEU A 6 2.71 -9.65 -1.81
N ARG A 7 2.26 -10.69 -1.14
CA ARG A 7 1.32 -10.63 0.00
C ARG A 7 1.53 -11.83 0.90
N ASP A 8 1.53 -11.62 2.21
CA ASP A 8 1.42 -12.71 3.18
C ASP A 8 -0.02 -13.28 3.12
N VAL A 9 -0.19 -14.47 2.53
CA VAL A 9 -1.50 -15.13 2.42
C VAL A 9 -1.72 -16.21 3.47
N ASN A 10 -0.69 -16.70 4.12
CA ASN A 10 -0.81 -17.71 5.18
C ASN A 10 -0.80 -17.08 6.60
N GLY A 11 -0.51 -15.79 6.71
CA GLY A 11 -0.47 -15.02 7.94
C GLY A 11 0.76 -15.28 8.81
N ASP A 12 1.88 -15.75 8.26
CA ASP A 12 3.12 -16.04 8.99
C ASP A 12 4.06 -14.83 9.10
N GLY A 13 3.67 -13.69 8.56
CA GLY A 13 4.44 -12.44 8.58
C GLY A 13 5.55 -12.38 7.53
N LEU A 14 5.73 -13.42 6.71
CA LEU A 14 6.59 -13.41 5.52
C LEU A 14 5.76 -13.14 4.27
N VAL A 15 6.35 -12.43 3.32
CA VAL A 15 5.64 -12.05 2.10
C VAL A 15 5.67 -13.20 1.10
N ASP A 16 4.48 -13.67 0.69
CA ASP A 16 4.32 -14.70 -0.33
C ASP A 16 4.26 -14.13 -1.75
N PHE A 17 4.48 -15.00 -2.74
CA PHE A 17 4.44 -14.64 -4.16
C PHE A 17 3.23 -15.29 -4.85
N ILE A 18 2.40 -14.47 -5.49
CA ILE A 18 1.21 -14.91 -6.21
C ILE A 18 1.37 -14.52 -7.67
N TYR A 19 1.18 -15.46 -8.58
CA TYR A 19 1.04 -15.22 -10.00
C TYR A 19 -0.29 -15.78 -10.49
N SER A 20 -1.07 -14.97 -11.21
CA SER A 20 -2.40 -15.37 -11.68
C SER A 20 -2.76 -14.69 -13.00
N LYS A 21 -2.62 -15.44 -14.09
CA LYS A 21 -2.96 -15.06 -15.46
C LYS A 21 -3.85 -16.12 -16.10
N GLY A 22 -5.08 -15.77 -16.43
CA GLY A 22 -6.04 -16.70 -17.04
C GLY A 22 -6.14 -18.00 -16.23
N ILE A 23 -5.81 -19.13 -16.87
CA ILE A 23 -5.80 -20.44 -16.21
C ILE A 23 -4.48 -20.75 -15.47
N ASP A 24 -3.39 -20.06 -15.80
CA ASP A 24 -2.07 -20.24 -15.19
C ASP A 24 -1.96 -19.43 -13.90
N ARG A 25 -2.14 -20.12 -12.78
CA ARG A 25 -2.27 -19.52 -11.45
C ARG A 25 -1.52 -20.34 -10.44
N LYS A 26 -0.60 -19.70 -9.73
CA LYS A 26 0.32 -20.32 -8.78
C LYS A 26 0.56 -19.39 -7.60
N THR A 27 0.67 -19.99 -6.44
CA THR A 27 1.01 -19.30 -5.20
C THR A 27 2.21 -20.00 -4.59
N TYR A 28 3.22 -19.23 -4.23
CA TYR A 28 4.45 -19.71 -3.63
C TYR A 28 4.58 -19.09 -2.24
N ILE A 29 4.59 -19.95 -1.22
CA ILE A 29 4.76 -19.57 0.17
C ILE A 29 6.24 -19.35 0.45
N ASN A 30 6.56 -18.24 1.11
CA ASN A 30 7.91 -17.93 1.54
C ASN A 30 8.22 -18.65 2.86
N THR A 31 9.23 -19.52 2.85
CA THR A 31 9.60 -20.30 4.05
C THR A 31 10.74 -19.67 4.85
N GLY A 32 11.21 -18.48 4.45
CA GLY A 32 12.43 -17.85 4.96
C GLY A 32 13.73 -18.47 4.42
N GLN A 33 13.66 -19.65 3.78
CA GLN A 33 14.79 -20.31 3.11
C GLN A 33 14.58 -20.45 1.59
N GLY A 34 13.37 -20.14 1.10
CA GLY A 34 13.02 -20.24 -0.30
C GLY A 34 11.50 -20.17 -0.50
N TRP A 35 11.07 -20.64 -1.66
CA TRP A 35 9.69 -20.55 -2.12
C TRP A 35 9.13 -21.96 -2.35
N LEU A 36 7.97 -22.25 -1.76
CA LEU A 36 7.27 -23.52 -1.95
C LEU A 36 5.93 -23.28 -2.62
N GLU A 37 5.70 -23.89 -3.79
CA GLU A 37 4.39 -23.83 -4.43
C GLU A 37 3.34 -24.49 -3.54
N ASN A 38 2.23 -23.78 -3.28
CA ASN A 38 1.15 -24.25 -2.44
C ASN A 38 -0.19 -24.16 -3.19
N SER A 39 -0.71 -25.33 -3.58
CA SER A 39 -1.96 -25.46 -4.33
C SER A 39 -3.19 -25.04 -3.52
N SER A 40 -3.15 -25.09 -2.20
CA SER A 40 -4.27 -24.69 -1.33
C SER A 40 -4.54 -23.18 -1.42
N TYR A 41 -3.49 -22.39 -1.65
CA TYR A 41 -3.59 -20.94 -1.83
C TYR A 41 -3.62 -20.52 -3.31
N LYS A 42 -3.73 -21.45 -4.25
CA LYS A 42 -3.95 -21.13 -5.67
C LYS A 42 -5.26 -20.36 -5.82
N LEU A 43 -5.21 -19.18 -6.45
CA LEU A 43 -6.42 -18.38 -6.67
C LEU A 43 -7.43 -19.13 -7.55
N ASN A 44 -8.70 -19.07 -7.15
CA ASN A 44 -9.82 -19.57 -7.95
C ASN A 44 -10.12 -18.66 -9.14
N GLU A 45 -9.60 -17.43 -9.13
CA GLU A 45 -9.87 -16.38 -10.11
C GLU A 45 -8.57 -15.77 -10.69
N PRO A 46 -8.56 -15.43 -11.99
CA PRO A 46 -7.43 -14.72 -12.60
C PRO A 46 -7.32 -13.28 -12.07
N ILE A 47 -6.11 -12.81 -11.75
CA ILE A 47 -5.87 -11.38 -11.49
C ILE A 47 -5.94 -10.60 -12.80
N VAL A 48 -5.31 -11.16 -13.85
CA VAL A 48 -5.42 -10.68 -15.23
C VAL A 48 -5.86 -11.81 -16.15
N ASN A 49 -6.57 -11.52 -17.23
CA ASN A 49 -6.86 -12.51 -18.27
C ASN A 49 -5.64 -12.77 -19.17
N ASP A 50 -5.81 -13.62 -20.19
CA ASP A 50 -4.73 -14.01 -21.10
C ASP A 50 -4.14 -12.83 -21.90
N THR A 51 -4.92 -11.74 -22.03
CA THR A 51 -4.53 -10.48 -22.67
C THR A 51 -4.02 -9.41 -21.69
N PHE A 52 -3.75 -9.78 -20.43
CA PHE A 52 -3.23 -8.91 -19.36
C PHE A 52 -4.17 -7.80 -18.88
N GLU A 53 -5.47 -7.91 -19.14
CA GLU A 53 -6.47 -6.98 -18.62
C GLU A 53 -6.83 -7.31 -17.16
N ASP A 54 -6.91 -6.28 -16.31
CA ASP A 54 -7.34 -6.40 -14.90
C ASP A 54 -8.76 -7.00 -14.82
N GLN A 55 -8.90 -8.07 -14.05
CA GLN A 55 -10.19 -8.73 -13.80
C GLN A 55 -10.86 -8.20 -12.51
N GLY A 56 -10.32 -7.13 -11.92
CA GLY A 56 -10.84 -6.51 -10.72
C GLY A 56 -10.54 -7.32 -9.47
N VAL A 57 -9.38 -7.98 -9.40
CA VAL A 57 -8.98 -8.70 -8.18
C VAL A 57 -8.28 -7.77 -7.20
N ARG A 58 -8.74 -7.73 -5.94
CA ARG A 58 -8.13 -6.96 -4.83
C ARG A 58 -8.00 -7.86 -3.61
N PHE A 59 -6.96 -7.65 -2.82
CA PHE A 59 -6.70 -8.37 -1.58
C PHE A 59 -6.90 -7.44 -0.39
N LEU A 60 -7.74 -7.85 0.55
CA LEU A 60 -8.15 -7.09 1.73
C LEU A 60 -8.79 -8.06 2.73
N ASP A 61 -8.66 -7.82 4.03
CA ASP A 61 -9.38 -8.60 5.06
C ASP A 61 -10.83 -8.07 5.15
N VAL A 62 -11.79 -8.76 4.55
CA VAL A 62 -13.18 -8.26 4.45
C VAL A 62 -14.00 -8.59 5.69
N ASN A 63 -13.56 -9.56 6.49
CA ASN A 63 -14.29 -10.05 7.64
C ASN A 63 -13.62 -9.67 8.99
N GLY A 64 -12.42 -9.06 8.93
CA GLY A 64 -11.67 -8.57 10.06
C GLY A 64 -11.02 -9.68 10.91
N ASP A 65 -10.77 -10.86 10.35
CA ASP A 65 -10.19 -12.00 11.09
C ASP A 65 -8.65 -12.04 11.11
N GLY A 66 -8.00 -11.08 10.44
CA GLY A 66 -6.55 -10.91 10.40
C GLY A 66 -5.86 -11.71 9.30
N LEU A 67 -6.61 -12.44 8.47
CA LEU A 67 -6.09 -13.04 7.25
C LEU A 67 -6.55 -12.25 6.02
N LEU A 68 -5.66 -12.17 5.04
CA LEU A 68 -5.96 -11.45 3.81
C LEU A 68 -6.94 -12.26 2.96
N ASP A 69 -8.16 -11.75 2.77
CA ASP A 69 -9.14 -12.26 1.82
C ASP A 69 -8.86 -11.72 0.40
N TYR A 70 -9.61 -12.17 -0.60
CA TYR A 70 -9.63 -11.48 -1.89
C TYR A 70 -11.01 -11.42 -2.51
N VAL A 71 -11.21 -10.40 -3.33
CA VAL A 71 -12.44 -10.17 -4.09
C VAL A 71 -12.14 -10.14 -5.58
N ARG A 72 -13.12 -10.48 -6.41
CA ARG A 72 -13.13 -10.25 -7.86
C ARG A 72 -14.41 -9.52 -8.23
N GLY A 73 -14.30 -8.37 -8.91
CA GLY A 73 -15.46 -7.57 -9.32
C GLY A 73 -15.34 -7.04 -10.74
N GLU A 74 -16.04 -7.66 -11.67
CA GLU A 74 -15.94 -7.37 -13.10
C GLU A 74 -17.34 -7.32 -13.72
N GLN A 75 -17.83 -6.13 -14.07
CA GLN A 75 -19.20 -5.93 -14.53
C GLN A 75 -20.22 -6.60 -13.56
N MET A 76 -21.00 -7.58 -14.04
CA MET A 76 -21.95 -8.34 -13.23
C MET A 76 -21.29 -9.53 -12.49
N TYR A 77 -20.07 -9.92 -12.86
CA TYR A 77 -19.36 -11.03 -12.25
C TYR A 77 -18.64 -10.57 -10.98
N LYS A 78 -19.20 -10.94 -9.82
CA LYS A 78 -18.72 -10.49 -8.50
C LYS A 78 -18.59 -11.68 -7.55
N LYS A 79 -17.42 -11.82 -6.93
CA LYS A 79 -17.07 -12.93 -6.02
C LYS A 79 -16.20 -12.43 -4.87
N VAL A 80 -16.36 -13.05 -3.70
CA VAL A 80 -15.54 -12.81 -2.51
C VAL A 80 -15.05 -14.16 -2.00
N TYR A 81 -13.75 -14.30 -1.83
CA TYR A 81 -13.10 -15.52 -1.35
C TYR A 81 -12.46 -15.22 0.00
N LEU A 82 -12.97 -15.89 1.04
CA LEU A 82 -12.44 -15.79 2.39
C LEU A 82 -11.25 -16.72 2.56
N ASN A 83 -10.24 -16.25 3.27
CA ASN A 83 -9.07 -16.99 3.65
C ASN A 83 -9.34 -17.79 4.92
N THR A 84 -9.27 -19.12 4.82
CA THR A 84 -9.54 -20.00 5.96
C THR A 84 -8.31 -20.24 6.84
N GLY A 85 -7.15 -19.71 6.46
CA GLY A 85 -5.84 -20.08 7.00
C GLY A 85 -5.28 -21.38 6.41
N SER A 86 -6.00 -21.96 5.44
CA SER A 86 -5.62 -23.17 4.74
C SER A 86 -5.99 -23.13 3.25
N GLY A 87 -6.28 -21.93 2.71
CA GLY A 87 -6.75 -21.72 1.35
C GLY A 87 -7.99 -20.84 1.26
N TRP A 88 -8.66 -20.92 0.11
CA TRP A 88 -9.75 -20.01 -0.26
C TRP A 88 -11.11 -20.70 -0.20
N ARG A 89 -12.10 -20.00 0.38
CA ARG A 89 -13.50 -20.42 0.37
C ARG A 89 -14.36 -19.31 -0.23
N LEU A 90 -15.13 -19.62 -1.28
CA LEU A 90 -16.11 -18.69 -1.81
C LEU A 90 -17.15 -18.35 -0.73
N SER A 91 -17.36 -17.05 -0.49
CA SER A 91 -18.39 -16.57 0.43
C SER A 91 -19.76 -16.61 -0.24
N SER A 92 -20.77 -17.06 0.51
CA SER A 92 -22.18 -16.93 0.13
C SER A 92 -22.83 -15.67 0.69
N SER A 93 -22.24 -15.04 1.72
CA SER A 93 -22.79 -13.85 2.38
C SER A 93 -22.20 -12.55 1.86
N PHE A 94 -20.87 -12.51 1.66
CA PHE A 94 -20.19 -11.34 1.13
C PHE A 94 -20.35 -11.27 -0.38
N VAL A 95 -21.05 -10.24 -0.84
CA VAL A 95 -21.26 -9.96 -2.26
C VAL A 95 -20.85 -8.52 -2.53
N LEU A 96 -19.91 -8.30 -3.46
CA LEU A 96 -19.56 -6.94 -3.85
C LEU A 96 -20.82 -6.23 -4.37
N PRO A 97 -21.13 -5.02 -3.88
CA PRO A 97 -22.31 -4.29 -4.35
C PRO A 97 -22.11 -3.75 -5.77
N GLN A 98 -20.89 -3.32 -6.10
CA GLN A 98 -20.53 -2.73 -7.39
C GLN A 98 -19.31 -3.45 -8.00
N PRO A 99 -19.10 -3.40 -9.33
CA PRO A 99 -17.88 -3.92 -9.93
C PRO A 99 -16.65 -3.11 -9.52
N ILE A 100 -15.45 -3.68 -9.62
CA ILE A 100 -14.16 -2.98 -9.49
C ILE A 100 -13.71 -2.47 -10.87
N VAL A 101 -13.95 -3.27 -11.90
CA VAL A 101 -13.69 -2.91 -13.30
C VAL A 101 -14.95 -3.06 -14.15
N SER A 102 -15.13 -2.14 -15.10
CA SER A 102 -16.30 -2.09 -15.98
C SER A 102 -15.93 -1.66 -17.39
N ASN A 103 -16.90 -1.81 -18.30
CA ASN A 103 -16.82 -1.29 -19.65
C ASN A 103 -17.40 0.13 -19.72
N TYR A 104 -16.87 0.92 -20.65
CA TYR A 104 -17.34 2.26 -20.98
C TYR A 104 -17.58 2.34 -22.48
N SER A 105 -18.80 2.67 -22.88
CA SER A 105 -19.14 2.87 -24.29
C SER A 105 -18.60 4.20 -24.78
N TYR A 106 -18.27 4.26 -26.06
CA TYR A 106 -17.88 5.50 -26.72
C TYR A 106 -18.38 5.59 -28.16
N THR A 107 -18.42 6.81 -28.68
CA THR A 107 -18.77 7.15 -30.07
C THR A 107 -17.72 8.10 -30.65
N VAL A 108 -16.98 7.71 -31.69
CA VAL A 108 -16.06 8.63 -32.38
C VAL A 108 -16.74 9.18 -33.62
N GLY A 109 -17.00 10.49 -33.66
CA GLY A 109 -17.43 11.18 -34.89
C GLY A 109 -16.23 11.68 -35.67
N PHE A 110 -16.15 11.51 -36.98
CA PHE A 110 -15.10 12.08 -37.85
C PHE A 110 -15.67 12.45 -39.22
N VAL A 111 -14.96 13.30 -39.97
CA VAL A 111 -15.34 13.67 -41.34
C VAL A 111 -14.57 12.78 -42.31
N GLU A 112 -15.28 11.96 -43.07
CA GLU A 112 -14.74 11.31 -44.27
C GLU A 112 -15.22 12.05 -45.50
N GLN A 113 -14.29 12.52 -46.34
CA GLN A 113 -14.57 13.04 -47.68
C GLN A 113 -15.84 13.94 -47.77
N TRP A 114 -15.97 14.91 -46.87
CA TRP A 114 -17.03 15.93 -46.85
C TRP A 114 -18.39 15.54 -46.21
N TRP A 115 -18.51 14.39 -45.55
CA TRP A 115 -19.67 14.03 -44.72
C TRP A 115 -19.28 13.46 -43.34
N TRP A 116 -20.20 13.57 -42.38
CA TRP A 116 -20.01 13.12 -41.01
C TRP A 116 -20.27 11.61 -40.87
N VAL A 117 -19.31 10.89 -40.28
CA VAL A 117 -19.42 9.47 -39.92
C VAL A 117 -19.20 9.32 -38.42
N SER A 118 -19.98 8.45 -37.76
CA SER A 118 -19.78 8.08 -36.35
C SER A 118 -19.51 6.59 -36.21
N LYS A 119 -18.52 6.23 -35.39
CA LYS A 119 -18.20 4.84 -35.06
C LYS A 119 -18.29 4.62 -33.55
N ASP A 120 -19.18 3.72 -33.14
CA ASP A 120 -19.29 3.31 -31.74
C ASP A 120 -18.25 2.24 -31.39
N GLY A 121 -17.87 2.19 -30.11
CA GLY A 121 -16.96 1.20 -29.57
C GLY A 121 -17.04 1.09 -28.05
N VAL A 122 -16.24 0.18 -27.49
CA VAL A 122 -16.20 -0.07 -26.05
C VAL A 122 -14.75 -0.03 -25.57
N VAL A 123 -14.50 0.75 -24.52
CA VAL A 123 -13.29 0.63 -23.72
C VAL A 123 -13.57 -0.35 -22.59
N SER A 124 -12.92 -1.50 -22.63
CA SER A 124 -13.10 -2.57 -21.66
C SER A 124 -12.21 -2.38 -20.42
N ARG A 125 -12.62 -3.00 -19.30
CA ARG A 125 -11.75 -3.27 -18.13
C ARG A 125 -11.11 -2.03 -17.51
N LYS A 126 -11.84 -0.92 -17.47
CA LYS A 126 -11.42 0.28 -16.76
C LYS A 126 -11.96 0.29 -15.33
N PRO A 127 -11.29 0.95 -14.38
CA PRO A 127 -11.84 1.18 -13.05
C PRO A 127 -13.30 1.65 -13.11
N SER A 128 -14.15 1.05 -12.30
CA SER A 128 -15.60 1.31 -12.31
C SER A 128 -15.97 2.61 -11.60
N GLY A 129 -15.09 3.13 -10.75
CA GLY A 129 -15.43 4.16 -9.77
C GLY A 129 -15.62 3.61 -8.34
N MET A 130 -15.43 2.31 -8.12
CA MET A 130 -15.46 1.72 -6.77
C MET A 130 -14.09 1.84 -6.06
N HIS A 131 -14.11 2.13 -4.76
CA HIS A 131 -12.95 2.10 -3.88
C HIS A 131 -13.30 1.47 -2.54
N PHE A 132 -12.28 0.92 -1.88
CA PHE A 132 -12.35 0.46 -0.50
C PHE A 132 -11.83 1.57 0.40
N ALA A 133 -12.45 1.74 1.57
CA ALA A 133 -12.14 2.82 2.51
C ALA A 133 -12.61 2.45 3.93
N GLU A 134 -12.09 3.10 4.96
CA GLU A 134 -12.68 3.12 6.30
C GLU A 134 -13.63 4.31 6.42
N LEU A 135 -14.96 4.09 6.48
CA LEU A 135 -15.93 5.21 6.47
C LEU A 135 -16.55 5.51 7.83
N ASN A 136 -16.53 4.58 8.78
CA ASN A 136 -17.25 4.71 10.04
C ASN A 136 -16.38 4.45 11.29
N GLY A 137 -15.10 4.15 11.10
CA GLY A 137 -14.10 3.92 12.14
C GLY A 137 -14.26 2.58 12.84
N ASP A 138 -14.96 1.62 12.22
CA ASP A 138 -15.23 0.34 12.86
C ASP A 138 -14.11 -0.69 12.62
N GLY A 139 -13.13 -0.41 11.76
CA GLY A 139 -12.00 -1.30 11.47
C GLY A 139 -12.34 -2.41 10.48
N LEU A 140 -13.53 -2.39 9.89
CA LEU A 140 -13.90 -3.22 8.74
C LEU A 140 -13.88 -2.36 7.48
N ILE A 141 -13.41 -2.95 6.40
CA ILE A 141 -13.27 -2.23 5.13
C ILE A 141 -14.62 -2.00 4.45
N ASP A 142 -14.98 -0.74 4.27
CA ASP A 142 -16.17 -0.26 3.59
C ASP A 142 -15.92 -0.01 2.10
N ILE A 143 -16.98 0.43 1.40
CA ILE A 143 -16.94 0.70 -0.03
C ILE A 143 -17.57 2.05 -0.34
N VAL A 144 -16.91 2.84 -1.19
CA VAL A 144 -17.56 3.95 -1.92
C VAL A 144 -17.60 3.65 -3.41
N TYR A 145 -18.60 4.17 -4.09
CA TYR A 145 -18.74 4.07 -5.54
C TYR A 145 -19.26 5.38 -6.10
N GLY A 146 -18.53 5.97 -7.05
CA GLY A 146 -18.95 7.20 -7.72
C GLY A 146 -18.69 7.11 -9.21
N ARG A 147 -19.73 6.91 -10.00
CA ARG A 147 -19.67 6.84 -11.46
C ARG A 147 -20.86 7.56 -12.08
N ASP A 148 -20.59 8.50 -13.00
CA ASP A 148 -21.63 9.17 -13.79
C ASP A 148 -22.70 9.82 -12.89
N ASN A 149 -23.92 9.28 -12.80
CA ASN A 149 -24.96 9.78 -11.90
C ASN A 149 -25.17 8.91 -10.65
N ASP A 150 -24.43 7.82 -10.52
CA ASP A 150 -24.56 6.86 -9.42
C ASP A 150 -23.46 7.07 -8.39
N LYS A 151 -23.88 7.44 -7.18
CA LYS A 151 -23.00 7.73 -6.04
C LYS A 151 -23.52 7.00 -4.81
N LYS A 152 -22.68 6.17 -4.23
CA LYS A 152 -23.05 5.19 -3.21
C LYS A 152 -21.95 5.04 -2.19
N ALA A 153 -22.34 4.62 -0.99
CA ALA A 153 -21.45 4.05 0.00
C ALA A 153 -22.10 2.80 0.58
N TYR A 154 -21.28 1.84 0.97
CA TYR A 154 -21.73 0.61 1.58
C TYR A 154 -20.85 0.29 2.78
N LEU A 155 -21.48 0.18 3.95
CA LEU A 155 -20.83 -0.13 5.20
C LEU A 155 -20.76 -1.64 5.41
N ASN A 156 -19.59 -2.13 5.80
CA ASN A 156 -19.35 -3.52 6.13
C ASN A 156 -19.85 -3.78 7.55
N ASN A 157 -20.71 -4.79 7.72
CA ASN A 157 -21.24 -5.16 9.03
C ASN A 157 -20.59 -6.45 9.60
N GLY A 158 -19.49 -6.90 9.01
CA GLY A 158 -18.79 -8.14 9.35
C GLY A 158 -19.34 -9.39 8.67
N SER A 159 -20.41 -9.26 7.88
CA SER A 159 -21.01 -10.39 7.14
C SER A 159 -21.31 -10.08 5.67
N ASN A 160 -21.55 -8.80 5.35
CA ASN A 160 -21.71 -8.25 3.99
C ASN A 160 -21.59 -6.71 4.02
N TRP A 161 -21.69 -6.07 2.85
CA TRP A 161 -21.83 -4.61 2.72
C TRP A 161 -23.29 -4.18 2.57
N VAL A 162 -23.71 -3.17 3.33
CA VAL A 162 -25.06 -2.59 3.32
C VAL A 162 -25.00 -1.13 2.91
N GLU A 163 -25.87 -0.70 1.98
CA GLU A 163 -25.86 0.67 1.48
C GLU A 163 -26.15 1.69 2.60
N SER A 164 -25.36 2.77 2.63
CA SER A 164 -25.55 3.93 3.50
C SER A 164 -25.80 5.17 2.66
N SER A 165 -27.02 5.70 2.75
CA SER A 165 -27.41 6.92 2.01
C SER A 165 -26.67 8.16 2.52
N ASN A 166 -26.38 8.22 3.82
CA ASN A 166 -25.78 9.41 4.45
C ASN A 166 -24.30 9.57 4.09
N LEU A 167 -23.62 8.46 3.79
CA LEU A 167 -22.21 8.45 3.41
C LEU A 167 -22.00 8.29 1.90
N ALA A 168 -23.06 8.35 1.08
CA ALA A 168 -22.92 8.35 -0.36
C ALA A 168 -21.91 9.43 -0.80
N ILE A 169 -20.93 9.04 -1.61
CA ILE A 169 -19.83 9.90 -2.02
C ILE A 169 -20.37 11.19 -2.69
N PRO A 170 -19.86 12.40 -2.37
CA PRO A 170 -20.41 13.64 -2.95
C PRO A 170 -20.02 13.85 -4.42
N ILE A 171 -19.00 13.13 -4.90
CA ILE A 171 -18.39 13.31 -6.21
C ILE A 171 -18.35 12.01 -7.02
N ASN A 172 -18.13 12.15 -8.32
CA ASN A 172 -17.77 11.01 -9.15
C ASN A 172 -16.26 10.75 -9.06
N ILE A 173 -15.90 9.47 -9.07
CA ILE A 173 -14.53 8.98 -9.17
C ILE A 173 -14.17 8.75 -10.64
N THR A 174 -15.12 8.25 -11.42
CA THR A 174 -15.00 8.03 -12.87
C THR A 174 -16.22 8.58 -13.60
N ASN A 175 -16.03 8.93 -14.88
CA ASN A 175 -17.11 9.31 -15.78
C ASN A 175 -16.96 8.62 -17.14
N SER A 176 -18.09 8.36 -17.76
CA SER A 176 -18.24 8.23 -19.21
C SER A 176 -18.20 9.65 -19.80
N ILE A 177 -17.34 9.90 -20.78
CA ILE A 177 -17.18 11.22 -21.40
C ILE A 177 -17.49 11.23 -22.88
N THR A 178 -17.95 12.39 -23.36
CA THR A 178 -18.06 12.73 -24.79
C THR A 178 -17.34 14.06 -25.03
N GLU A 179 -16.03 14.06 -25.33
CA GLU A 179 -15.25 15.31 -25.50
C GLU A 179 -14.56 15.38 -26.88
N ARG A 180 -14.28 16.59 -27.39
CA ARG A 180 -13.65 16.83 -28.70
C ARG A 180 -12.14 16.99 -28.54
N ILE A 181 -11.33 16.16 -29.20
CA ILE A 181 -9.85 16.28 -29.12
C ILE A 181 -9.31 16.80 -30.45
N GLY A 182 -8.78 18.03 -30.44
CA GLY A 182 -7.91 18.54 -31.50
C GLY A 182 -8.45 19.73 -32.29
N ARG A 183 -7.55 20.68 -32.60
CA ARG A 183 -7.82 21.93 -33.35
C ARG A 183 -7.79 21.73 -34.89
N ARG A 184 -7.52 20.52 -35.39
CA ARG A 184 -7.58 20.19 -36.82
C ARG A 184 -8.20 18.81 -36.98
N VAL A 185 -9.35 18.80 -37.66
CA VAL A 185 -10.18 17.66 -38.10
C VAL A 185 -11.02 16.96 -37.01
N GLY A 186 -12.23 17.49 -36.79
CA GLY A 186 -13.48 16.73 -36.68
C GLY A 186 -13.70 15.64 -35.61
N SER A 187 -12.69 15.14 -34.90
CA SER A 187 -12.84 13.94 -34.08
C SER A 187 -13.29 14.21 -32.65
N ASN A 188 -14.51 13.75 -32.31
CA ASN A 188 -14.94 13.63 -30.91
C ASN A 188 -14.39 12.32 -30.35
N PHE A 189 -13.50 12.35 -29.35
CA PHE A 189 -13.10 11.15 -28.63
C PHE A 189 -13.96 11.03 -27.39
N VAL A 190 -14.88 10.09 -27.46
CA VAL A 190 -15.79 9.72 -26.38
C VAL A 190 -15.15 8.54 -25.65
N GLY A 191 -15.34 8.36 -24.35
CA GLY A 191 -14.63 7.31 -23.62
C GLY A 191 -14.74 7.33 -22.09
N TYR A 192 -13.68 6.88 -21.43
CA TYR A 192 -13.53 6.74 -19.98
C TYR A 192 -12.65 7.85 -19.41
N LYS A 193 -13.03 8.43 -18.27
CA LYS A 193 -12.28 9.47 -17.56
C LYS A 193 -12.18 9.17 -16.08
N GLN A 194 -10.96 9.20 -15.55
CA GLN A 194 -10.72 9.30 -14.10
C GLN A 194 -10.80 10.76 -13.66
N MET A 195 -11.32 10.99 -12.46
CA MET A 195 -11.54 12.34 -11.94
C MET A 195 -10.46 12.82 -10.98
N GLY A 196 -9.29 12.16 -10.97
CA GLY A 196 -8.17 12.53 -10.09
C GLY A 196 -8.52 12.42 -8.61
N VAL A 197 -9.21 11.35 -8.21
CA VAL A 197 -9.63 11.12 -6.82
C VAL A 197 -8.59 10.31 -6.04
N ARG A 198 -8.40 10.66 -4.77
CA ARG A 198 -7.71 9.87 -3.74
C ARG A 198 -8.63 9.76 -2.53
N ILE A 199 -8.55 8.62 -1.85
CA ILE A 199 -9.25 8.35 -0.62
C ILE A 199 -8.20 8.01 0.41
N VAL A 200 -8.14 8.79 1.48
CA VAL A 200 -7.13 8.71 2.54
C VAL A 200 -7.58 9.57 3.71
N ASP A 201 -7.37 9.09 4.93
CA ASP A 201 -7.47 9.89 6.15
C ASP A 201 -6.46 11.06 6.11
N ILE A 202 -6.91 12.28 5.75
CA ILE A 202 -6.03 13.44 5.57
C ILE A 202 -5.90 14.26 6.86
N ASN A 203 -6.82 14.09 7.81
CA ASN A 203 -6.81 14.80 9.08
C ASN A 203 -6.39 13.92 10.27
N ASN A 204 -6.09 12.65 10.02
CA ASN A 204 -5.69 11.62 10.99
C ASN A 204 -6.74 11.39 12.09
N ASP A 205 -8.02 11.39 11.72
CA ASP A 205 -9.14 11.12 12.63
C ASP A 205 -9.60 9.65 12.64
N GLY A 206 -8.98 8.80 11.83
CA GLY A 206 -9.28 7.39 11.67
C GLY A 206 -10.34 7.09 10.62
N LEU A 207 -10.86 8.10 9.91
CA LEU A 207 -11.82 7.96 8.81
C LEU A 207 -11.20 8.41 7.50
N ASP A 208 -11.39 7.64 6.44
CA ASP A 208 -10.87 8.03 5.13
C ASP A 208 -11.66 9.19 4.52
N ASP A 209 -10.93 10.23 4.12
CA ASP A 209 -11.46 11.41 3.44
C ASP A 209 -11.40 11.29 1.93
N ILE A 210 -12.09 12.17 1.21
CA ILE A 210 -12.09 12.19 -0.26
C ILE A 210 -11.42 13.45 -0.79
N ILE A 211 -10.40 13.25 -1.60
CA ILE A 211 -9.68 14.32 -2.29
C ILE A 211 -9.93 14.18 -3.79
N LYS A 212 -10.35 15.27 -4.44
CA LYS A 212 -10.43 15.39 -5.89
C LYS A 212 -9.48 16.48 -6.33
N ALA A 213 -8.53 16.16 -7.21
CA ALA A 213 -7.64 17.17 -7.80
C ALA A 213 -7.30 16.81 -9.25
N SER A 214 -7.99 17.43 -10.21
CA SER A 214 -7.81 17.19 -11.65
C SER A 214 -7.84 18.52 -12.41
N GLY A 215 -6.76 18.82 -13.12
CA GLY A 215 -6.57 20.15 -13.72
C GLY A 215 -6.58 21.26 -12.65
N ASP A 216 -7.39 22.29 -12.85
CA ASP A 216 -7.52 23.41 -11.90
C ASP A 216 -8.61 23.17 -10.84
N VAL A 217 -9.31 22.03 -10.89
CA VAL A 217 -10.39 21.70 -9.96
C VAL A 217 -9.82 20.88 -8.80
N THR A 218 -9.75 21.49 -7.62
CA THR A 218 -9.38 20.82 -6.36
C THR A 218 -10.49 20.98 -5.33
N ALA A 219 -10.83 19.88 -4.65
CA ALA A 219 -11.82 19.85 -3.59
C ALA A 219 -11.53 18.67 -2.66
N THR A 220 -11.65 18.89 -1.35
CA THR A 220 -11.49 17.85 -0.34
C THR A 220 -12.75 17.77 0.52
N TYR A 221 -13.28 16.58 0.73
CA TYR A 221 -14.45 16.32 1.54
C TYR A 221 -14.02 15.49 2.74
N ILE A 222 -14.18 16.08 3.92
CA ILE A 222 -13.86 15.45 5.19
C ILE A 222 -15.01 14.56 5.62
N ASN A 223 -14.71 13.31 5.95
CA ASN A 223 -15.66 12.39 6.53
C ASN A 223 -15.95 12.82 7.98
N GLN A 224 -17.21 12.87 8.37
CA GLN A 224 -17.64 13.18 9.74
C GLN A 224 -18.21 11.95 10.46
N GLY A 225 -17.99 10.75 9.90
CA GLY A 225 -18.51 9.47 10.37
C GLY A 225 -19.96 9.19 9.95
N ASN A 226 -20.71 10.21 9.56
CA ASN A 226 -22.09 10.07 9.07
C ASN A 226 -22.44 11.01 7.91
N SER A 227 -21.51 11.85 7.46
CA SER A 227 -21.73 12.86 6.43
C SER A 227 -20.40 13.36 5.88
N TRP A 228 -20.46 14.05 4.74
CA TRP A 228 -19.30 14.66 4.09
C TRP A 228 -19.32 16.18 4.24
N LYS A 229 -18.20 16.76 4.66
CA LYS A 229 -18.04 18.22 4.75
C LYS A 229 -16.97 18.70 3.77
N LEU A 230 -17.33 19.57 2.82
CA LEU A 230 -16.36 20.22 1.96
C LEU A 230 -15.39 21.07 2.81
N SER A 231 -14.10 20.89 2.60
CA SER A 231 -13.02 21.66 3.23
C SER A 231 -12.09 22.24 2.18
N ASN A 232 -11.99 23.57 2.18
CA ASN A 232 -11.04 24.28 1.34
C ASN A 232 -9.61 24.22 1.89
N ASN A 233 -9.45 24.03 3.20
CA ASN A 233 -8.13 24.02 3.85
C ASN A 233 -7.28 22.81 3.41
N TYR A 234 -7.93 21.67 3.17
CA TYR A 234 -7.29 20.44 2.71
C TYR A 234 -7.34 20.27 1.20
N ALA A 235 -7.87 21.23 0.43
CA ALA A 235 -7.83 21.17 -1.02
C ALA A 235 -6.36 21.11 -1.49
N LEU A 236 -6.01 20.15 -2.35
CA LEU A 236 -4.62 19.95 -2.74
C LEU A 236 -4.06 21.19 -3.46
N PRO A 237 -2.84 21.65 -3.12
CA PRO A 237 -2.18 22.77 -3.79
C PRO A 237 -1.81 22.50 -5.25
N LYS A 238 -1.74 21.23 -5.66
CA LYS A 238 -1.39 20.78 -7.01
C LYS A 238 -2.30 19.63 -7.46
N PRO A 239 -2.58 19.50 -8.77
CA PRO A 239 -3.43 18.43 -9.25
C PRO A 239 -2.78 17.06 -9.17
N ILE A 240 -3.56 16.06 -8.76
CA ILE A 240 -3.19 14.64 -8.82
C ILE A 240 -3.00 14.21 -10.28
N GLN A 241 -3.78 14.77 -11.19
CA GLN A 241 -3.71 14.47 -12.61
C GLN A 241 -3.65 15.77 -13.42
N THR A 242 -2.58 15.94 -14.21
CA THR A 242 -2.40 17.12 -15.06
C THR A 242 -3.12 17.04 -16.40
N SER A 243 -3.58 15.84 -16.79
CA SER A 243 -4.34 15.60 -18.03
C SER A 243 -5.16 14.33 -17.89
N VAL A 244 -6.40 14.39 -18.36
CA VAL A 244 -7.39 13.28 -18.36
C VAL A 244 -6.97 12.01 -19.09
N TYR A 245 -5.94 12.07 -19.95
CA TYR A 245 -5.49 10.94 -20.78
C TYR A 245 -4.33 10.16 -20.17
N ILE A 246 -3.87 10.50 -18.98
CA ILE A 246 -2.61 9.99 -18.42
C ILE A 246 -2.83 9.47 -17.00
N ASP A 247 -2.52 8.18 -16.79
CA ASP A 247 -2.70 7.49 -15.51
C ASP A 247 -1.57 7.80 -14.49
N ASN A 248 -0.42 8.30 -14.98
CA ASN A 248 0.70 8.68 -14.12
C ASN A 248 0.41 9.98 -13.37
N SER A 249 0.58 9.93 -12.04
CA SER A 249 0.39 11.08 -11.16
C SER A 249 1.74 11.68 -10.72
N PRO A 250 1.96 12.99 -10.90
CA PRO A 250 3.12 13.69 -10.34
C PRO A 250 3.01 13.92 -8.83
N VAL A 251 1.91 13.48 -8.21
CA VAL A 251 1.63 13.60 -6.77
C VAL A 251 1.87 12.26 -6.06
N LYS A 252 2.39 12.35 -4.84
CA LYS A 252 2.37 11.28 -3.84
C LYS A 252 1.85 11.85 -2.52
N LEU A 253 1.05 11.05 -1.81
CA LEU A 253 0.52 11.36 -0.50
C LEU A 253 1.12 10.36 0.48
N LEU A 254 1.90 10.85 1.43
CA LEU A 254 2.60 10.05 2.45
C LEU A 254 3.15 10.99 3.53
N ASP A 255 3.22 10.52 4.77
CA ASP A 255 3.90 11.22 5.87
C ASP A 255 5.41 11.27 5.58
N ILE A 256 5.93 12.46 5.26
CA ILE A 256 7.34 12.63 4.86
C ILE A 256 8.20 13.20 5.99
N ASN A 257 7.62 13.77 7.02
CA ASN A 257 8.35 14.33 8.15
C ASN A 257 8.25 13.48 9.44
N GLY A 258 7.43 12.42 9.43
CA GLY A 258 7.22 11.49 10.54
C GLY A 258 6.29 12.02 11.63
N ASP A 259 5.42 13.00 11.33
CA ASP A 259 4.51 13.59 12.32
C ASP A 259 3.15 12.88 12.43
N GLY A 260 2.91 11.88 11.59
CA GLY A 260 1.67 11.10 11.54
C GLY A 260 0.57 11.71 10.65
N LEU A 261 0.82 12.84 9.98
CA LEU A 261 -0.09 13.43 9.01
C LEU A 261 0.35 13.12 7.58
N VAL A 262 -0.62 12.98 6.68
CA VAL A 262 -0.33 12.72 5.26
C VAL A 262 0.10 14.02 4.57
N ASP A 263 1.35 14.06 4.09
CA ASP A 263 1.90 15.17 3.32
C ASP A 263 1.69 15.02 1.81
N MET A 264 1.90 16.10 1.04
CA MET A 264 1.84 16.08 -0.43
C MET A 264 3.19 16.38 -1.07
N LEU A 265 3.69 15.43 -1.85
CA LEU A 265 4.88 15.60 -2.68
C LEU A 265 4.45 15.76 -4.14
N TYR A 266 5.01 16.77 -4.81
CA TYR A 266 4.75 17.05 -6.22
C TYR A 266 6.07 17.12 -7.01
N GLY A 267 6.15 16.42 -8.14
CA GLY A 267 7.32 16.46 -9.01
C GLY A 267 7.00 16.17 -10.48
N LYS A 268 7.07 17.19 -11.33
CA LYS A 268 6.92 17.08 -12.78
C LYS A 268 7.91 17.98 -13.52
N GLY A 269 8.82 17.38 -14.28
CA GLY A 269 9.92 18.10 -14.93
C GLY A 269 10.65 19.00 -13.91
N ASN A 270 10.79 20.28 -14.22
CA ASN A 270 11.48 21.22 -13.33
C ASN A 270 10.63 21.70 -12.13
N SER A 271 9.32 21.38 -12.09
CA SER A 271 8.44 21.82 -11.02
C SER A 271 8.37 20.75 -9.92
N ARG A 272 8.95 21.07 -8.75
CA ARG A 272 9.09 20.17 -7.61
C ARG A 272 8.73 20.90 -6.32
N SER A 273 7.99 20.26 -5.44
CA SER A 273 7.54 20.86 -4.18
C SER A 273 7.18 19.77 -3.16
N VAL A 274 7.34 20.08 -1.88
CA VAL A 274 6.71 19.37 -0.76
C VAL A 274 5.77 20.35 -0.07
N TYR A 275 4.58 19.87 0.28
CA TYR A 275 3.59 20.59 1.07
C TYR A 275 3.31 19.76 2.31
N LEU A 276 3.65 20.32 3.47
CA LEU A 276 3.42 19.67 4.74
C LEU A 276 1.98 19.90 5.19
N ASN A 277 1.34 18.85 5.68
CA ASN A 277 0.04 18.94 6.31
C ASN A 277 0.22 19.35 7.78
N THR A 278 -0.45 20.42 8.18
CA THR A 278 -0.33 21.00 9.53
C THR A 278 -1.49 20.63 10.45
N GLY A 279 -2.39 19.75 9.99
CA GLY A 279 -3.67 19.48 10.65
C GLY A 279 -4.69 20.61 10.50
N ASN A 280 -4.32 21.71 9.81
CA ASN A 280 -5.21 22.82 9.49
C ASN A 280 -5.13 23.24 8.01
N GLY A 281 -4.50 22.39 7.19
CA GLY A 281 -4.22 22.65 5.78
C GLY A 281 -2.73 22.58 5.44
N TRP A 282 -2.40 23.06 4.26
CA TRP A 282 -1.10 22.86 3.63
C TRP A 282 -0.13 24.02 3.86
N SER A 283 1.11 23.69 4.24
CA SER A 283 2.23 24.62 4.32
C SER A 283 3.29 24.28 3.28
N SER A 284 3.62 25.21 2.38
CA SER A 284 4.71 25.02 1.43
C SER A 284 6.06 25.33 2.06
N THR A 285 6.97 24.37 2.02
CA THR A 285 8.33 24.52 2.55
C THR A 285 9.32 24.77 1.42
N HIS A 286 9.76 26.02 1.24
CA HIS A 286 10.67 26.39 0.15
C HIS A 286 12.00 25.61 0.16
N ASN A 287 12.48 25.19 1.34
CA ASN A 287 13.73 24.46 1.50
C ASN A 287 13.58 22.93 1.44
N PHE A 288 12.35 22.42 1.58
CA PHE A 288 12.08 20.99 1.49
C PHE A 288 11.41 20.73 0.14
N THR A 289 12.22 20.48 -0.87
CA THR A 289 11.77 20.20 -2.25
C THR A 289 12.27 18.85 -2.67
N LEU A 290 11.52 18.15 -3.53
CA LEU A 290 11.99 16.86 -4.06
C LEU A 290 13.34 17.03 -4.76
N PRO A 291 14.32 16.15 -4.49
CA PRO A 291 15.64 16.24 -5.12
C PRO A 291 15.57 15.91 -6.61
N GLU A 292 14.56 15.15 -7.03
CA GLU A 292 14.35 14.68 -8.40
C GLU A 292 12.84 14.61 -8.69
N SER A 293 12.42 14.84 -9.94
CA SER A 293 11.00 14.84 -10.30
C SER A 293 10.44 13.43 -10.43
N ILE A 294 9.19 13.19 -9.99
CA ILE A 294 8.50 11.89 -10.11
C ILE A 294 8.20 11.56 -11.58
N LEU A 295 7.83 12.56 -12.37
CA LEU A 295 7.55 12.42 -13.80
C LEU A 295 8.37 13.40 -14.65
N THR A 296 8.66 13.02 -15.88
CA THR A 296 9.15 13.95 -16.91
C THR A 296 8.08 15.00 -17.23
N SER A 297 8.43 16.07 -17.94
CA SER A 297 7.43 17.02 -18.48
C SER A 297 6.41 16.34 -19.40
N GLY A 298 6.83 15.25 -20.07
CA GLY A 298 6.01 14.35 -20.87
C GLY A 298 5.14 13.36 -20.09
N ASN A 299 5.17 13.40 -18.75
CA ASN A 299 4.43 12.50 -17.83
C ASN A 299 4.92 11.05 -17.79
N GLU A 300 6.21 10.85 -18.07
CA GLU A 300 6.84 9.54 -18.05
C GLU A 300 7.49 9.27 -16.69
N ASP A 301 7.51 8.02 -16.23
CA ASP A 301 8.13 7.62 -14.95
C ASP A 301 9.64 7.83 -14.99
N THR A 302 10.18 8.62 -14.06
CA THR A 302 11.63 8.88 -13.94
C THR A 302 12.35 7.85 -13.08
N GLY A 303 11.65 6.81 -12.61
CA GLY A 303 12.21 5.79 -11.74
C GLY A 303 12.29 6.21 -10.27
N ILE A 304 11.56 7.25 -9.88
CA ILE A 304 11.50 7.68 -8.48
C ILE A 304 10.62 6.74 -7.65
N ARG A 305 11.15 6.28 -6.52
CA ARG A 305 10.44 5.48 -5.51
C ARG A 305 10.70 6.07 -4.13
N PHE A 306 9.73 5.88 -3.23
CA PHE A 306 9.73 6.40 -1.87
C PHE A 306 9.78 5.22 -0.91
N VAL A 307 10.90 5.05 -0.20
CA VAL A 307 11.17 3.87 0.63
C VAL A 307 12.12 4.28 1.75
N ASP A 308 11.83 3.94 3.00
CA ASP A 308 12.81 4.01 4.10
C ASP A 308 13.89 2.92 3.89
N ILE A 309 15.04 3.30 3.30
CA ILE A 309 16.08 2.33 2.91
C ILE A 309 17.19 2.21 3.97
N ASN A 310 17.28 3.17 4.89
CA ASN A 310 18.23 3.16 5.99
C ASN A 310 17.60 2.72 7.33
N SER A 311 16.29 2.52 7.36
CA SER A 311 15.48 2.09 8.51
C SER A 311 15.59 3.05 9.69
N ASP A 312 15.54 4.35 9.39
CA ASP A 312 15.48 5.42 10.40
C ASP A 312 14.06 5.88 10.71
N GLY A 313 13.05 5.37 10.01
CA GLY A 313 11.65 5.71 10.17
C GLY A 313 11.16 6.82 9.24
N LEU A 314 12.04 7.44 8.45
CA LEU A 314 11.69 8.46 7.47
C LEU A 314 11.76 7.87 6.05
N ILE A 315 10.83 8.29 5.20
CA ILE A 315 10.75 7.80 3.82
C ILE A 315 11.83 8.47 2.96
N ASP A 316 12.75 7.69 2.37
CA ASP A 316 13.80 8.18 1.49
C ASP A 316 13.37 8.28 0.01
N VAL A 317 14.14 9.01 -0.81
CA VAL A 317 13.94 9.09 -2.26
C VAL A 317 15.00 8.29 -3.01
N LEU A 318 14.54 7.30 -3.77
CA LEU A 318 15.36 6.45 -4.62
C LEU A 318 15.09 6.80 -6.08
N GLU A 319 16.14 6.95 -6.90
CA GLU A 319 16.04 7.05 -8.35
C GLU A 319 16.77 5.85 -8.97
N GLY A 320 16.07 5.08 -9.79
CA GLY A 320 16.61 3.94 -10.50
C GLY A 320 16.16 3.92 -11.94
N ILE A 321 16.87 4.59 -12.84
CA ILE A 321 16.55 4.62 -14.26
C ILE A 321 17.82 4.61 -15.11
N HIS A 322 17.82 3.91 -16.24
CA HIS A 322 19.01 3.72 -17.08
C HIS A 322 20.21 3.16 -16.27
N THR A 323 21.33 3.88 -16.22
CA THR A 323 22.51 3.59 -15.40
C THR A 323 22.49 4.34 -14.06
N THR A 324 21.52 5.23 -13.86
CA THR A 324 21.39 6.08 -12.69
C THR A 324 20.81 5.29 -11.53
N LYS A 325 21.56 5.24 -10.42
CA LYS A 325 21.15 4.64 -9.16
C LYS A 325 21.49 5.60 -8.03
N LYS A 326 20.48 6.31 -7.55
CA LYS A 326 20.65 7.40 -6.58
C LYS A 326 19.76 7.18 -5.37
N VAL A 327 20.26 7.59 -4.22
CA VAL A 327 19.50 7.61 -2.96
C VAL A 327 19.70 8.96 -2.31
N HIS A 328 18.61 9.60 -1.93
CA HIS A 328 18.59 10.81 -1.12
C HIS A 328 17.91 10.47 0.19
N LEU A 329 18.67 10.55 1.28
CA LEU A 329 18.17 10.27 2.61
C LEU A 329 17.34 11.44 3.11
N ASN A 330 16.22 11.14 3.71
CA ASN A 330 15.37 12.11 4.37
C ASN A 330 15.96 12.51 5.71
N THR A 331 15.80 13.78 6.09
CA THR A 331 16.23 14.32 7.39
C THR A 331 15.05 14.89 8.19
N GLY A 332 13.82 14.67 7.71
CA GLY A 332 12.56 15.22 8.24
C GLY A 332 12.26 16.63 7.75
N SER A 333 13.23 17.31 7.14
CA SER A 333 13.09 18.70 6.65
C SER A 333 13.88 19.00 5.37
N SER A 334 14.73 18.08 4.92
CA SER A 334 15.56 18.21 3.72
C SER A 334 16.05 16.84 3.24
N TRP A 335 16.75 16.84 2.10
CA TRP A 335 17.30 15.63 1.49
C TRP A 335 18.82 15.67 1.43
N VAL A 336 19.48 14.61 1.87
CA VAL A 336 20.94 14.48 1.76
C VAL A 336 21.29 13.38 0.77
N ARG A 337 22.05 13.75 -0.26
CA ARG A 337 22.51 12.76 -1.23
C ARG A 337 23.40 11.73 -0.55
N SER A 338 23.04 10.45 -0.66
CA SER A 338 23.92 9.37 -0.23
C SER A 338 24.70 8.76 -1.39
N TYR A 339 25.99 8.56 -1.16
CA TYR A 339 26.88 7.77 -2.02
C TYR A 339 27.14 6.38 -1.44
N LYS A 340 26.83 6.18 -0.14
CA LYS A 340 26.91 4.88 0.54
C LYS A 340 25.69 4.01 0.28
N HIS A 341 24.55 4.61 -0.04
CA HIS A 341 23.30 3.91 -0.36
C HIS A 341 23.06 4.00 -1.87
N GLN A 342 22.74 2.87 -2.48
CA GLN A 342 22.36 2.78 -3.89
C GLN A 342 21.21 1.79 -4.02
N THR A 343 20.27 2.08 -4.91
CA THR A 343 19.26 1.08 -5.28
C THR A 343 19.93 -0.06 -6.04
N PRO A 344 19.77 -1.34 -5.64
CA PRO A 344 20.44 -2.45 -6.31
C PRO A 344 19.89 -2.71 -7.72
N ALA A 345 18.68 -2.22 -8.03
CA ALA A 345 18.01 -2.38 -9.30
C ALA A 345 17.41 -1.07 -9.84
N ILE A 346 17.19 -1.02 -11.15
CA ILE A 346 16.39 0.03 -11.78
C ILE A 346 14.92 -0.20 -11.49
N THR A 347 14.13 0.86 -11.40
CA THR A 347 12.69 0.86 -11.10
C THR A 347 11.88 1.28 -12.33
N ALA A 348 12.52 1.99 -13.27
CA ALA A 348 12.03 2.28 -14.62
C ALA A 348 13.11 1.93 -15.67
N LYS A 349 12.66 1.49 -16.85
CA LYS A 349 13.49 1.19 -18.02
C LYS A 349 13.80 2.46 -18.79
N ASN A 350 14.69 2.38 -19.79
CA ASN A 350 15.09 3.52 -20.63
C ASN A 350 13.94 4.19 -21.41
N ASN A 351 12.85 3.45 -21.62
CA ASN A 351 11.62 3.95 -22.23
C ASN A 351 10.57 4.33 -21.19
N HIS A 352 11.00 4.62 -19.95
CA HIS A 352 10.16 5.01 -18.82
C HIS A 352 9.08 4.00 -18.41
N LYS A 353 9.15 2.76 -18.90
CA LYS A 353 8.25 1.69 -18.46
C LYS A 353 8.72 1.12 -17.12
N ASN A 354 7.76 0.71 -16.29
CA ASN A 354 8.05 0.05 -15.02
C ASN A 354 9.00 -1.15 -15.23
N ALA A 355 10.08 -1.21 -14.47
CA ALA A 355 11.08 -2.26 -14.59
C ALA A 355 10.72 -3.57 -13.85
N GLY A 356 9.57 -3.62 -13.16
CA GLY A 356 9.15 -4.78 -12.38
C GLY A 356 9.73 -4.84 -10.96
N THR A 357 10.59 -3.89 -10.57
CA THR A 357 11.18 -3.83 -9.22
C THR A 357 10.14 -3.50 -8.16
N ARG A 358 10.19 -4.21 -7.02
CA ARG A 358 9.36 -4.01 -5.84
C ARG A 358 10.24 -3.93 -4.59
N PHE A 359 9.76 -3.19 -3.61
CA PHE A 359 10.41 -2.95 -2.33
C PHE A 359 9.48 -3.52 -1.26
N VAL A 360 9.96 -4.51 -0.51
CA VAL A 360 9.17 -5.21 0.49
C VAL A 360 10.11 -5.99 1.41
N ASP A 361 9.79 -6.10 2.70
CA ASP A 361 10.49 -6.97 3.65
C ASP A 361 10.17 -8.44 3.32
N LEU A 362 11.13 -9.17 2.76
CA LEU A 362 10.93 -10.56 2.32
C LEU A 362 11.37 -11.57 3.38
N ASN A 363 12.34 -11.23 4.21
CA ASN A 363 12.82 -12.12 5.27
C ASN A 363 12.15 -11.86 6.63
N GLY A 364 11.29 -10.85 6.72
CA GLY A 364 10.53 -10.50 7.91
C GLY A 364 11.36 -9.80 8.99
N ASP A 365 12.54 -9.26 8.68
CA ASP A 365 13.45 -8.66 9.68
C ASP A 365 13.14 -7.18 9.98
N GLY A 366 12.18 -6.60 9.29
CA GLY A 366 11.72 -5.22 9.44
C GLY A 366 12.53 -4.24 8.59
N LEU A 367 13.41 -4.73 7.72
CA LEU A 367 14.14 -3.94 6.75
C LEU A 367 13.54 -4.17 5.36
N VAL A 368 13.52 -3.12 4.54
CA VAL A 368 12.98 -3.24 3.20
C VAL A 368 13.99 -3.92 2.28
N ASP A 369 13.60 -5.04 1.67
CA ASP A 369 14.34 -5.74 0.63
C ASP A 369 13.91 -5.28 -0.78
N VAL A 370 14.65 -5.75 -1.79
CA VAL A 370 14.35 -5.45 -3.20
C VAL A 370 14.23 -6.72 -4.02
N ILE A 371 13.10 -6.89 -4.71
CA ILE A 371 12.91 -7.95 -5.71
C ILE A 371 12.74 -7.32 -7.09
N THR A 372 13.42 -7.88 -8.10
CA THR A 372 13.34 -7.40 -9.47
C THR A 372 13.31 -8.56 -10.46
N SER A 373 12.55 -8.38 -11.54
CA SER A 373 12.54 -9.31 -12.67
C SER A 373 13.44 -8.75 -13.77
N ARG A 374 14.51 -9.48 -14.08
CA ARG A 374 15.38 -9.24 -15.23
C ARG A 374 15.00 -10.21 -16.35
N PRO A 375 15.35 -9.91 -17.62
CA PRO A 375 15.06 -10.80 -18.75
C PRO A 375 15.50 -12.25 -18.53
N ASP A 376 16.63 -12.45 -17.84
CA ASP A 376 17.27 -13.76 -17.70
C ASP A 376 17.13 -14.38 -16.30
N ASN A 377 16.70 -13.61 -15.28
CA ASN A 377 16.50 -14.09 -13.91
C ASN A 377 15.63 -13.17 -13.05
N ILE A 378 14.98 -13.75 -12.03
CA ILE A 378 14.43 -13.00 -10.90
C ILE A 378 15.54 -12.88 -9.85
N VAL A 379 15.81 -11.66 -9.38
CA VAL A 379 16.86 -11.40 -8.39
C VAL A 379 16.25 -10.74 -7.16
N THR A 380 16.60 -11.26 -6.00
CA THR A 380 16.29 -10.68 -4.70
C THR A 380 17.55 -10.13 -4.07
N PHE A 381 17.45 -8.94 -3.49
CA PHE A 381 18.50 -8.29 -2.71
C PHE A 381 17.99 -8.13 -1.29
N ILE A 382 18.58 -8.89 -0.36
CA ILE A 382 18.26 -8.84 1.07
C ILE A 382 19.05 -7.72 1.73
N ASN A 383 18.36 -6.87 2.49
CA ASN A 383 18.94 -5.79 3.25
C ASN A 383 19.47 -6.30 4.58
N GLN A 384 20.80 -6.42 4.70
CA GLN A 384 21.45 -7.00 5.90
C GLN A 384 21.90 -5.96 6.93
N ARG A 385 21.31 -4.77 6.90
CA ARG A 385 21.71 -3.68 7.80
C ARG A 385 21.23 -3.93 9.23
N LYS A 386 21.71 -3.13 10.17
CA LYS A 386 21.11 -3.05 11.51
C LYS A 386 20.07 -1.95 11.49
N GLN A 387 18.92 -2.19 12.11
CA GLN A 387 17.93 -1.13 12.34
C GLN A 387 18.59 0.01 13.12
N ALA A 388 18.59 1.22 12.55
CA ALA A 388 19.42 2.33 13.03
C ALA A 388 18.93 2.92 14.36
N THR A 389 17.65 2.76 14.70
CA THR A 389 16.97 3.51 15.78
C THR A 389 16.75 2.72 17.07
N LYS A 390 17.34 1.52 17.22
CA LYS A 390 17.19 0.71 18.43
C LYS A 390 18.34 0.92 19.41
N LEU A 391 18.01 1.13 20.69
CA LEU A 391 18.99 1.12 21.77
C LEU A 391 19.57 -0.28 21.93
N THR A 392 20.86 -0.43 21.66
CA THR A 392 21.57 -1.72 21.70
C THR A 392 22.48 -1.88 22.90
N SER A 393 22.90 -0.78 23.54
CA SER A 393 23.66 -0.86 24.79
C SER A 393 23.47 0.37 25.67
N ILE A 394 23.63 0.17 26.97
CA ILE A 394 23.61 1.19 28.01
C ILE A 394 24.82 0.93 28.89
N THR A 395 25.67 1.94 29.09
CA THR A 395 26.76 1.87 30.07
C THR A 395 26.46 2.85 31.20
N ASN A 396 26.40 2.35 32.44
CA ASN A 396 26.14 3.21 33.59
C ASN A 396 27.41 3.93 34.08
N GLY A 397 27.28 4.79 35.09
CA GLY A 397 28.40 5.58 35.65
C GLY A 397 29.51 4.75 36.31
N PHE A 398 29.32 3.45 36.51
CA PHE A 398 30.32 2.51 37.03
C PHE A 398 31.02 1.71 35.93
N GLY A 399 30.73 1.98 34.65
CA GLY A 399 31.30 1.26 33.51
C GLY A 399 30.65 -0.10 33.25
N ILE A 400 29.56 -0.45 33.94
CA ILE A 400 28.82 -1.69 33.70
C ILE A 400 27.99 -1.53 32.43
N GLN A 401 28.26 -2.35 31.43
CA GLN A 401 27.52 -2.36 30.17
C GLN A 401 26.34 -3.33 30.24
N THR A 402 25.18 -2.90 29.75
CA THR A 402 24.02 -3.73 29.45
C THR A 402 23.78 -3.69 27.95
N THR A 403 23.77 -4.85 27.31
CA THR A 403 23.51 -5.06 25.89
C THR A 403 22.10 -5.59 25.68
N LEU A 404 21.39 -5.03 24.69
CA LEU A 404 20.03 -5.37 24.33
C LEU A 404 20.02 -5.97 22.91
N ASN A 405 19.54 -7.20 22.78
CA ASN A 405 19.39 -7.86 21.49
C ASN A 405 17.91 -7.95 21.12
N TYR A 406 17.62 -7.82 19.83
CA TYR A 406 16.25 -7.83 19.29
C TYR A 406 16.09 -8.91 18.24
N LYS A 407 14.87 -9.41 18.11
CA LYS A 407 14.41 -10.27 17.02
C LYS A 407 12.97 -9.92 16.65
N PRO A 408 12.55 -10.08 15.39
CA PRO A 408 11.18 -9.83 14.95
C PRO A 408 10.22 -10.93 15.41
N LEU A 409 8.91 -10.67 15.45
CA LEU A 409 7.91 -11.71 15.73
C LEU A 409 7.81 -12.77 14.60
N THR A 410 8.38 -12.51 13.42
CA THR A 410 8.55 -13.52 12.36
C THR A 410 9.61 -14.57 12.70
N ASP A 411 10.48 -14.34 13.69
CA ASP A 411 11.45 -15.31 14.16
C ASP A 411 10.79 -16.32 15.12
N LEU A 412 10.52 -17.52 14.59
CA LEU A 412 9.87 -18.61 15.34
C LEU A 412 10.71 -19.15 16.52
N SER A 413 12.00 -18.79 16.63
CA SER A 413 12.81 -19.16 17.80
C SER A 413 12.43 -18.39 19.06
N ILE A 414 11.78 -17.22 18.90
CA ILE A 414 11.38 -16.35 20.01
C ILE A 414 9.87 -16.05 20.04
N TYR A 415 9.14 -16.29 18.96
CA TYR A 415 7.69 -16.05 18.92
C TYR A 415 6.89 -17.31 18.59
N THR A 416 5.73 -17.46 19.22
CA THR A 416 4.73 -18.45 18.84
C THR A 416 3.37 -17.77 18.68
N LYS A 417 2.88 -17.73 17.45
CA LYS A 417 1.51 -17.28 17.15
C LYS A 417 0.50 -18.26 17.76
N GLY A 418 -0.59 -17.74 18.28
CA GLY A 418 -1.68 -18.58 18.80
C GLY A 418 -2.35 -19.36 17.68
N SER A 419 -2.82 -20.58 17.99
CA SER A 419 -3.55 -21.44 17.04
C SER A 419 -4.85 -20.81 16.55
N ASN A 420 -5.45 -19.93 17.35
CA ASN A 420 -6.61 -19.13 16.96
C ASN A 420 -6.13 -17.83 16.30
N LYS A 421 -6.49 -17.61 15.03
CA LYS A 421 -6.27 -16.34 14.32
C LYS A 421 -6.94 -15.13 14.98
N GLY A 422 -7.87 -15.38 15.91
CA GLY A 422 -8.71 -14.36 16.52
C GLY A 422 -9.97 -14.14 15.69
N HIS A 423 -10.76 -13.15 16.07
CA HIS A 423 -11.93 -12.71 15.34
C HIS A 423 -12.06 -11.22 15.51
N TYR A 424 -12.61 -10.54 14.51
CA TYR A 424 -12.94 -9.13 14.64
C TYR A 424 -13.64 -8.83 15.99
N PRO A 425 -13.17 -7.83 16.77
CA PRO A 425 -12.11 -6.89 16.42
C PRO A 425 -10.70 -7.28 16.93
N ASN A 426 -10.54 -8.41 17.62
CA ASN A 426 -9.29 -8.79 18.26
C ASN A 426 -8.62 -9.96 17.52
N ILE A 427 -7.58 -9.65 16.77
CA ILE A 427 -6.88 -10.60 15.90
C ILE A 427 -5.47 -10.91 16.43
N SER A 428 -5.00 -12.13 16.13
CA SER A 428 -3.65 -12.59 16.45
C SER A 428 -2.70 -12.16 15.34
N ILE A 429 -1.56 -11.57 15.70
CA ILE A 429 -0.61 -11.01 14.73
C ILE A 429 0.72 -11.77 14.71
N GLN A 430 1.37 -11.74 13.55
CA GLN A 430 2.78 -12.10 13.36
C GLN A 430 3.32 -11.16 12.29
N ASN A 431 4.33 -10.37 12.63
CA ASN A 431 4.91 -9.35 11.75
C ASN A 431 6.34 -9.04 12.15
N ALA A 432 7.03 -8.21 11.39
CA ALA A 432 8.42 -7.87 11.63
C ALA A 432 8.68 -6.95 12.85
N ARG A 433 7.70 -6.80 13.76
CA ARG A 433 7.88 -6.01 14.99
C ARG A 433 9.00 -6.60 15.83
N GLN A 434 10.02 -5.79 16.10
CA GLN A 434 11.14 -6.16 16.94
C GLN A 434 10.74 -6.20 18.42
N VAL A 435 11.13 -7.29 19.09
CA VAL A 435 11.03 -7.49 20.54
C VAL A 435 12.39 -7.86 21.11
N ILE A 436 12.60 -7.64 22.40
CA ILE A 436 13.87 -7.97 23.06
C ILE A 436 14.03 -9.50 23.08
N SER A 437 15.05 -10.03 22.44
CA SER A 437 15.35 -11.47 22.47
C SER A 437 16.26 -11.84 23.63
N SER A 438 17.18 -10.95 24.02
CA SER A 438 18.00 -11.11 25.20
C SER A 438 18.53 -9.79 25.75
N VAL A 439 18.85 -9.81 27.04
CA VAL A 439 19.53 -8.74 27.77
C VAL A 439 20.75 -9.35 28.43
N THR A 440 21.93 -8.78 28.18
CA THR A 440 23.20 -9.23 28.75
C THR A 440 23.87 -8.08 29.49
N THR A 441 24.14 -8.25 30.78
CA THR A 441 24.74 -7.22 31.64
C THR A 441 26.04 -7.73 32.23
N ASP A 442 27.10 -6.92 32.17
CA ASP A 442 28.36 -7.23 32.83
C ASP A 442 28.16 -7.33 34.34
N ASN A 443 28.75 -8.34 34.97
CA ASN A 443 28.59 -8.58 36.40
C ASN A 443 29.68 -7.91 37.27
N ALA A 444 30.48 -7.01 36.67
CA ALA A 444 31.61 -6.29 37.28
C ALA A 444 32.73 -7.17 37.88
N ILE A 445 32.69 -8.49 37.70
CA ILE A 445 33.73 -9.44 38.15
C ILE A 445 34.32 -10.26 36.99
N GLY A 446 34.22 -9.74 35.75
CA GLY A 446 34.77 -10.36 34.54
C GLY A 446 33.84 -11.37 33.84
N GLY A 447 32.57 -11.46 34.25
CA GLY A 447 31.55 -12.27 33.60
C GLY A 447 30.31 -11.47 33.18
N GLN A 448 29.30 -12.16 32.66
CA GLN A 448 28.05 -11.57 32.20
C GLN A 448 26.85 -12.34 32.71
N ASN A 449 25.78 -11.61 33.02
CA ASN A 449 24.46 -12.13 33.34
C ASN A 449 23.56 -11.98 32.11
N THR A 450 22.93 -13.06 31.65
CA THR A 450 22.14 -13.07 30.41
C THR A 450 20.75 -13.60 30.71
N THR A 451 19.75 -12.79 30.34
CA THR A 451 18.36 -13.18 30.30
C THR A 451 17.91 -13.29 28.85
N THR A 452 17.27 -14.40 28.47
CA THR A 452 16.61 -14.55 27.16
C THR A 452 15.10 -14.50 27.30
N TYR A 453 14.41 -14.04 26.26
CA TYR A 453 12.96 -13.90 26.23
C TYR A 453 12.32 -14.66 25.07
N LYS A 454 11.12 -15.17 25.30
CA LYS A 454 10.19 -15.63 24.27
C LYS A 454 8.81 -15.03 24.49
N TYR A 455 8.04 -14.94 23.43
CA TYR A 455 6.74 -14.27 23.40
C TYR A 455 5.72 -15.15 22.70
N GLY A 456 4.44 -14.98 23.02
CA GLY A 456 3.41 -15.58 22.21
C GLY A 456 2.04 -14.97 22.38
N ASN A 457 1.17 -15.32 21.43
CA ASN A 457 -0.20 -14.84 21.35
C ASN A 457 -0.29 -13.31 21.36
N ALA A 458 0.51 -12.63 20.54
CA ALA A 458 0.38 -11.19 20.36
C ALA A 458 -0.96 -10.86 19.70
N LYS A 459 -1.69 -9.88 20.23
CA LYS A 459 -3.00 -9.48 19.70
C LYS A 459 -3.07 -7.97 19.43
N VAL A 460 -3.88 -7.60 18.45
CA VAL A 460 -4.23 -6.21 18.16
C VAL A 460 -5.75 -6.09 18.07
N ASN A 461 -6.26 -4.92 18.44
CA ASN A 461 -7.64 -4.53 18.19
C ASN A 461 -7.70 -3.60 16.98
N VAL A 462 -8.49 -3.97 15.97
CA VAL A 462 -8.54 -3.23 14.70
C VAL A 462 -9.49 -2.02 14.72
N LYS A 463 -10.27 -1.80 15.80
CA LYS A 463 -11.12 -0.59 15.97
C LYS A 463 -10.36 0.61 16.56
N GLY A 464 -9.03 0.64 16.47
CA GLY A 464 -8.22 1.75 16.98
C GLY A 464 -7.70 1.63 18.42
N ARG A 465 -8.02 0.58 19.21
CA ARG A 465 -7.32 0.39 20.52
C ARG A 465 -5.86 -0.04 20.37
N GLY A 466 -5.47 -0.51 19.19
CA GLY A 466 -4.10 -0.89 18.89
C GLY A 466 -3.66 -2.17 19.60
N ASN A 467 -2.40 -2.22 20.00
CA ASN A 467 -1.75 -3.43 20.56
C ASN A 467 -2.35 -3.82 21.91
N LEU A 468 -2.81 -5.07 22.05
CA LEU A 468 -3.33 -5.63 23.30
C LEU A 468 -2.26 -6.37 24.12
N GLY A 469 -1.03 -6.45 23.60
CA GLY A 469 0.09 -7.11 24.25
C GLY A 469 0.23 -8.58 23.87
N PHE A 470 1.07 -9.28 24.63
CA PHE A 470 1.33 -10.71 24.47
C PHE A 470 0.51 -11.51 25.48
N GLY A 471 -0.08 -12.61 25.06
CA GLY A 471 -0.77 -13.52 25.98
C GLY A 471 0.16 -14.19 26.99
N TRP A 472 1.47 -14.22 26.72
CA TRP A 472 2.51 -14.64 27.66
C TRP A 472 3.88 -14.11 27.24
N ILE A 473 4.78 -13.98 28.22
CA ILE A 473 6.19 -13.66 28.03
C ILE A 473 6.99 -14.63 28.88
N GLU A 474 7.84 -15.44 28.26
CA GLU A 474 8.74 -16.35 28.95
C GLU A 474 10.11 -15.68 29.11
N LYS A 475 10.66 -15.74 30.32
CA LYS A 475 11.96 -15.21 30.71
C LYS A 475 12.83 -16.36 31.22
N LYS A 476 14.05 -16.50 30.69
CA LYS A 476 15.05 -17.46 31.15
C LYS A 476 16.34 -16.76 31.56
N ASP A 477 16.73 -16.90 32.82
CA ASP A 477 18.04 -16.48 33.32
C ASP A 477 19.05 -17.62 33.08
N LEU A 478 20.13 -17.35 32.34
CA LEU A 478 21.06 -18.41 31.91
C LEU A 478 22.04 -18.83 33.01
N GLN A 479 22.27 -17.99 34.01
CA GLN A 479 23.21 -18.28 35.11
C GLN A 479 22.57 -19.22 36.13
N SER A 480 21.32 -18.93 36.50
CA SER A 480 20.53 -19.77 37.41
C SER A 480 19.77 -20.89 36.69
N ASN A 481 19.73 -20.85 35.35
CA ASN A 481 18.86 -21.68 34.52
C ASN A 481 17.37 -21.60 34.92
N LYS A 482 16.96 -20.51 35.57
CA LYS A 482 15.58 -20.30 36.04
C LYS A 482 14.70 -19.81 34.91
N LEU A 483 13.58 -20.50 34.70
CA LEU A 483 12.53 -20.15 33.74
C LEU A 483 11.32 -19.54 34.47
N THR A 484 10.69 -18.52 33.89
CA THR A 484 9.44 -17.91 34.39
C THR A 484 8.58 -17.53 33.21
N ARG A 485 7.26 -17.75 33.28
CA ARG A 485 6.30 -17.43 32.21
C ARG A 485 5.03 -16.82 32.78
#